data_AF-A0A7U9GSY4-F1
#
_entry.id   AF-A0A7U9GSY4-F1
#
_cell.length_a   1.000
_cell.length_b   1.000
_cell.length_c   1.000
_cell.angle_alpha   90.00
_cell.angle_beta   90.00
_cell.angle_gamma   90.00
#
_symmetry.space_group_name_H-M   'P 1'
#
loop_
_entity.id
_entity.type
_entity.pdbx_description
1 polymer ?
#
loop_
_entity_poly.entity_id
_entity_poly.type
_entity_poly.pdbx_seq_one_letter_code
_entity_poly.pdbx_strand_id
1 'polypeptide(L)'
;MPWYKAGTVSVVQNSNAVIGTGTAFIANSRVGDAFRGPDGGWYEVTNIASDTAMSIAPPYLGVANAAGVYALAPMQGYVKDSADALRALVNQFGGVLAVLGNDPTQSGVRQALNLSTTDGLPEGSTNKYLTSTRVLGVPLTGVDLVTPGAVVATDTIIKALGKLQASKADLVGTNKAVAIEQGGTGAKTAKDARAALGATGPKNLMINPRFRVNQRSYVSGAAANAGQYTLDRWKMTVAGQSLAFAASGAGVRATFPAGGCDQVILGENVRGGVYTLSWVGTAAGKVNGVAIANGGQTATLPAGSNITINLSGGWAEDVMFQLGSVATAPDDQGYASELFDCQYYGWALTPAVSGQPICSMSFTYSTTTAIGVLRFPRAMRANPTASFLAGSPASMVVTGGGGGGIALDNLPVSQIGRESCMLAAVISTPFTVGYGTVLSFGAFPNLFFSAEV
;
A
#
# COMPACT_ATOMS: atom_id res chain seq x y z
N MET A 1 56.34 12.66 88.57
CA MET A 1 55.29 12.38 89.58
C MET A 1 55.97 11.90 90.84
N PRO A 2 55.74 12.54 92.00
CA PRO A 2 56.37 12.10 93.25
C PRO A 2 55.86 10.71 93.65
N TRP A 3 56.75 9.84 94.11
CA TRP A 3 56.37 8.52 94.61
C TRP A 3 55.50 8.65 95.85
N TYR A 4 54.52 7.75 96.00
CA TYR A 4 53.63 7.75 97.16
C TYR A 4 54.33 7.13 98.38
N LYS A 5 54.35 7.86 99.51
CA LYS A 5 55.12 7.52 100.73
C LYS A 5 54.39 7.86 102.04
N ALA A 6 53.10 8.18 101.98
CA ALA A 6 52.36 8.62 103.17
C ALA A 6 51.92 7.41 104.02
N GLY A 7 52.17 7.50 105.33
CA GLY A 7 51.95 6.40 106.29
C GLY A 7 53.18 5.50 106.48
N THR A 8 53.01 4.43 107.24
CA THR A 8 54.04 3.40 107.47
C THR A 8 53.52 2.03 107.09
N VAL A 9 54.41 1.09 106.78
CA VAL A 9 54.04 -0.30 106.47
C VAL A 9 54.64 -1.29 107.44
N SER A 10 53.83 -2.26 107.85
CA SER A 10 54.24 -3.47 108.53
C SER A 10 54.50 -4.55 107.48
N VAL A 11 55.73 -5.07 107.47
CA VAL A 11 56.20 -6.12 106.56
C VAL A 11 56.91 -7.20 107.36
N VAL A 12 56.66 -8.46 107.02
CA VAL A 12 57.24 -9.61 107.70
C VAL A 12 58.14 -10.36 106.72
N GLN A 13 59.32 -10.78 107.17
CA GLN A 13 60.26 -11.54 106.34
C GLN A 13 59.57 -12.80 105.76
N ASN A 14 59.83 -13.08 104.49
CA ASN A 14 59.25 -14.18 103.71
C ASN A 14 57.71 -14.12 103.57
N SER A 15 57.10 -12.95 103.75
CA SER A 15 55.68 -12.73 103.50
C SER A 15 55.46 -11.80 102.32
N ASN A 16 54.40 -12.06 101.54
CA ASN A 16 53.97 -11.17 100.47
C ASN A 16 53.10 -10.03 101.01
N ALA A 17 52.65 -10.10 102.27
CA ALA A 17 51.71 -9.13 102.83
C ALA A 17 52.41 -7.85 103.29
N VAL A 18 51.91 -6.71 102.81
CA VAL A 18 52.29 -5.38 103.24
C VAL A 18 51.05 -4.74 103.88
N ILE A 19 51.11 -4.48 105.18
CA ILE A 19 50.00 -3.91 105.96
C ILE A 19 50.31 -2.45 106.31
N GLY A 20 49.58 -1.52 105.72
CA GLY A 20 49.78 -0.09 105.91
C GLY A 20 49.00 0.48 107.11
N THR A 21 49.57 1.51 107.74
CA THR A 21 48.91 2.39 108.71
C THR A 21 48.99 3.82 108.20
N GLY A 22 47.85 4.50 108.08
CA GLY A 22 47.79 5.84 107.48
C GLY A 22 48.11 5.87 105.98
N THR A 23 47.96 4.73 105.30
CA THR A 23 48.19 4.58 103.85
C THR A 23 46.88 4.66 103.07
N ALA A 24 46.97 4.96 101.78
CA ALA A 24 45.88 4.97 100.80
C ALA A 24 46.33 4.23 99.53
N PHE A 25 46.58 2.92 99.63
CA PHE A 25 47.15 2.13 98.54
C PHE A 25 46.30 2.08 97.28
N ILE A 26 44.96 2.00 97.38
CA ILE A 26 44.08 1.88 96.20
C ILE A 26 44.18 3.14 95.35
N ALA A 27 44.19 4.30 95.99
CA ALA A 27 44.23 5.58 95.28
C ALA A 27 45.59 5.88 94.64
N ASN A 28 46.68 5.24 95.11
CA ASN A 28 48.04 5.67 94.79
C ASN A 28 48.95 4.57 94.17
N SER A 29 48.42 3.38 93.90
CA SER A 29 49.15 2.27 93.29
C SER A 29 48.22 1.38 92.49
N ARG A 30 48.79 0.61 91.58
CA ARG A 30 48.12 -0.46 90.83
C ARG A 30 48.93 -1.75 90.92
N VAL A 31 48.28 -2.87 90.60
CA VAL A 31 48.99 -4.13 90.34
C VAL A 31 49.95 -3.93 89.16
N GLY A 32 51.19 -4.38 89.32
CA GLY A 32 52.30 -4.15 88.38
C GLY A 32 53.18 -2.94 88.73
N ASP A 33 52.80 -2.10 89.69
CA ASP A 33 53.66 -1.01 90.14
C ASP A 33 54.82 -1.52 91.02
N ALA A 34 55.88 -0.74 91.11
CA ALA A 34 57.03 -1.08 91.95
C ALA A 34 56.81 -0.58 93.39
N PHE A 35 56.81 -1.50 94.34
CA PHE A 35 56.90 -1.23 95.76
C PHE A 35 58.37 -1.27 96.22
N ARG A 36 58.81 -0.21 96.88
CA ARG A 36 60.09 -0.16 97.56
C ARG A 36 59.91 -0.34 99.06
N GLY A 37 60.41 -1.46 99.58
CA GLY A 37 60.27 -1.82 100.99
C GLY A 37 61.17 -1.01 101.93
N PRO A 38 60.97 -1.12 103.26
CA PRO A 38 61.82 -0.48 104.28
C PRO A 38 63.28 -0.97 104.27
N ASP A 39 63.53 -2.14 103.70
CA ASP A 39 64.85 -2.69 103.40
C ASP A 39 65.54 -2.02 102.19
N GLY A 40 64.81 -1.15 101.48
CA GLY A 40 65.25 -0.51 100.25
C GLY A 40 65.11 -1.38 99.00
N GLY A 41 64.63 -2.62 99.13
CA GLY A 41 64.43 -3.59 98.06
C GLY A 41 63.23 -3.25 97.18
N TRP A 42 63.26 -3.75 95.94
CA TRP A 42 62.21 -3.52 94.94
C TRP A 42 61.38 -4.77 94.74
N TYR A 43 60.07 -4.58 94.76
CA TYR A 43 59.08 -5.64 94.66
C TYR A 43 57.97 -5.21 93.72
N GLU A 44 57.39 -6.15 92.98
CA GLU A 44 56.21 -5.92 92.17
C GLU A 44 54.97 -6.01 93.05
N VAL A 45 54.08 -5.02 92.97
CA VAL A 45 52.75 -5.11 93.57
C VAL A 45 51.91 -6.11 92.78
N THR A 46 51.52 -7.22 93.40
CA THR A 46 50.75 -8.28 92.74
C THR A 46 49.25 -8.23 93.04
N ASN A 47 48.87 -7.60 94.16
CA ASN A 47 47.47 -7.39 94.52
C ASN A 47 47.35 -6.17 95.45
N ILE A 48 46.23 -5.46 95.40
CA ILE A 48 45.90 -4.39 96.36
C ILE A 48 44.53 -4.73 96.93
N ALA A 49 44.51 -5.21 98.17
CA ALA A 49 43.31 -5.71 98.82
C ALA A 49 42.50 -4.58 99.49
N SER A 50 43.17 -3.54 100.01
CA SER A 50 42.55 -2.35 100.57
C SER A 50 43.53 -1.17 100.60
N ASP A 51 43.09 0.01 101.05
CA ASP A 51 43.98 1.16 101.28
C ASP A 51 45.10 0.89 102.29
N THR A 52 44.97 -0.17 103.11
CA THR A 52 45.90 -0.57 104.16
C THR A 52 46.45 -1.98 103.98
N ALA A 53 46.18 -2.66 102.87
CA ALA A 53 46.70 -4.01 102.63
C ALA A 53 47.00 -4.25 101.15
N MET A 54 48.22 -4.66 100.83
CA MET A 54 48.63 -5.06 99.48
C MET A 54 49.56 -6.28 99.53
N SER A 55 49.70 -6.96 98.39
CA SER A 55 50.60 -8.09 98.21
C SER A 55 51.74 -7.74 97.26
N ILE A 56 52.95 -8.21 97.55
CA ILE A 56 54.15 -7.99 96.74
C ILE A 56 54.80 -9.31 96.28
N ALA A 57 55.56 -9.27 95.19
CA ALA A 57 56.39 -10.37 94.70
C ALA A 57 57.78 -9.86 94.28
N PRO A 58 58.87 -10.59 94.58
CA PRO A 58 58.94 -11.75 95.48
C PRO A 58 58.50 -11.41 96.93
N PRO A 59 58.33 -12.41 97.83
CA PRO A 59 58.07 -12.14 99.24
C PRO A 59 59.11 -11.19 99.86
N TYR A 60 58.73 -10.40 100.86
CA TYR A 60 59.62 -9.43 101.50
C TYR A 60 60.87 -10.10 102.08
N LEU A 61 62.06 -9.66 101.66
CA LEU A 61 63.33 -10.35 101.95
C LEU A 61 64.04 -9.80 103.19
N GLY A 62 63.76 -8.55 103.56
CA GLY A 62 64.36 -7.86 104.71
C GLY A 62 63.87 -8.36 106.07
N VAL A 63 64.52 -7.89 107.14
CA VAL A 63 64.10 -8.13 108.53
C VAL A 63 62.70 -7.55 108.76
N ALA A 64 61.84 -8.29 109.48
CA ALA A 64 60.48 -7.86 109.78
C ALA A 64 60.47 -6.47 110.45
N ASN A 65 59.62 -5.58 109.95
CA ASN A 65 59.50 -4.21 110.42
C ASN A 65 58.02 -3.86 110.59
N ALA A 66 57.60 -3.52 111.80
CA ALA A 66 56.21 -3.22 112.12
C ALA A 66 55.77 -1.80 111.69
N ALA A 67 56.70 -0.89 111.41
CA ALA A 67 56.42 0.49 111.02
C ALA A 67 57.55 1.08 110.15
N GLY A 68 57.72 0.52 108.94
CA GLY A 68 58.76 0.93 108.01
C GLY A 68 58.33 2.02 107.02
N VAL A 69 59.32 2.78 106.53
CA VAL A 69 59.14 3.73 105.41
C VAL A 69 59.12 2.94 104.10
N TYR A 70 58.30 3.35 103.14
CA TYR A 70 58.18 2.70 101.83
C TYR A 70 58.01 3.74 100.72
N ALA A 71 58.02 3.28 99.47
CA ALA A 71 57.56 4.09 98.34
C ALA A 71 56.87 3.25 97.27
N LEU A 72 55.84 3.79 96.63
CA LEU A 72 55.21 3.20 95.43
C LEU A 72 55.57 4.04 94.19
N ALA A 73 56.07 3.35 93.16
CA ALA A 73 56.51 3.92 91.90
C ALA A 73 55.72 3.30 90.72
N PRO A 74 54.96 4.11 89.94
CA PRO A 74 54.18 3.60 88.81
C PRO A 74 55.04 3.00 87.69
N MET A 75 54.69 1.82 87.18
CA MET A 75 55.37 1.19 86.02
C MET A 75 54.47 1.25 84.78
N GLN A 76 54.81 2.06 83.77
CA GLN A 76 53.96 2.26 82.59
C GLN A 76 54.19 1.21 81.49
N GLY A 77 53.38 0.14 81.47
CA GLY A 77 53.32 -0.84 80.35
C GLY A 77 52.45 -0.43 79.15
N TYR A 78 51.56 0.55 79.31
CA TYR A 78 50.49 0.89 78.34
C TYR A 78 50.93 1.62 77.05
N VAL A 79 52.17 2.09 76.95
CA VAL A 79 52.64 2.89 75.80
C VAL A 79 53.05 2.03 74.60
N LYS A 80 53.34 0.74 74.78
CA LYS A 80 53.78 -0.16 73.69
C LYS A 80 52.61 -0.75 72.90
N ASP A 81 51.61 -1.32 73.58
CA ASP A 81 50.49 -2.02 72.91
C ASP A 81 49.66 -1.07 72.04
N SER A 82 49.50 0.19 72.47
CA SER A 82 48.81 1.22 71.69
C SER A 82 49.58 1.59 70.41
N ALA A 83 50.92 1.63 70.47
CA ALA A 83 51.75 1.91 69.30
C ALA A 83 51.72 0.76 68.28
N ASP A 84 51.73 -0.49 68.74
CA ASP A 84 51.65 -1.67 67.86
C ASP A 84 50.28 -1.78 67.18
N ALA A 85 49.19 -1.51 67.92
CA ALA A 85 47.84 -1.47 67.36
C ALA A 85 47.71 -0.38 66.26
N LEU A 86 48.26 0.81 66.50
CA LEU A 86 48.25 1.89 65.51
C LEU A 86 49.06 1.52 64.26
N ARG A 87 50.22 0.87 64.43
CA ARG A 87 51.06 0.43 63.31
C ARG A 87 50.37 -0.64 62.46
N ALA A 88 49.66 -1.59 63.08
CA ALA A 88 48.89 -2.60 62.37
C ALA A 88 47.80 -1.96 61.49
N LEU A 89 47.07 -0.97 62.03
CA LEU A 89 46.07 -0.21 61.29
C LEU A 89 46.67 0.49 60.06
N VAL A 90 47.81 1.18 60.26
CA VAL A 90 48.49 1.91 59.19
C VAL A 90 49.01 0.96 58.09
N ASN A 91 49.50 -0.23 58.44
CA ASN A 91 49.95 -1.19 57.43
C ASN A 91 48.79 -1.80 56.63
N GLN A 92 47.66 -2.06 57.28
CA GLN A 92 46.50 -2.67 56.63
C GLN A 92 45.78 -1.69 55.70
N PHE A 93 45.66 -0.42 56.11
CA PHE A 93 44.84 0.56 55.39
C PHE A 93 45.60 1.74 54.81
N GLY A 94 46.88 1.92 55.13
CA GLY A 94 47.66 3.09 54.70
C GLY A 94 47.72 3.26 53.19
N GLY A 95 47.86 2.17 52.43
CA GLY A 95 47.83 2.21 50.97
C GLY A 95 46.45 2.61 50.41
N VAL A 96 45.36 2.09 50.99
CA VAL A 96 43.99 2.44 50.60
C VAL A 96 43.68 3.90 50.94
N LEU A 97 44.12 4.36 52.11
CA LEU A 97 43.90 5.73 52.56
C LEU A 97 44.76 6.74 51.77
N ALA A 98 45.96 6.34 51.34
CA ALA A 98 46.81 7.16 50.48
C ALA A 98 46.18 7.42 49.10
N VAL A 99 45.44 6.46 48.56
CA VAL A 99 44.66 6.64 47.31
C VAL A 99 43.54 7.67 47.48
N LEU A 100 43.02 7.87 48.70
CA LEU A 100 42.01 8.90 49.01
C LEU A 100 42.61 10.30 49.23
N GLY A 101 43.95 10.43 49.29
CA GLY A 101 44.63 11.58 49.89
C GLY A 101 44.93 12.79 49.00
N ASN A 102 44.60 12.77 47.71
CA ASN A 102 44.89 13.92 46.82
C ASN A 102 43.72 14.90 46.65
N ASP A 103 42.47 14.46 46.87
CA ASP A 103 41.28 15.33 46.88
C ASP A 103 40.16 14.64 47.68
N PRO A 104 39.92 15.01 48.96
CA PRO A 104 38.94 14.35 49.83
C PRO A 104 37.49 14.73 49.49
N THR A 105 37.19 14.95 48.21
CA THR A 105 35.83 15.10 47.71
C THR A 105 35.31 13.75 47.23
N GLN A 106 33.99 13.57 47.23
CA GLN A 106 33.37 12.38 46.62
C GLN A 106 33.83 12.18 45.16
N SER A 107 34.11 13.28 44.45
CA SER A 107 34.60 13.28 43.08
C SER A 107 36.05 12.81 42.98
N GLY A 108 36.95 13.31 43.83
CA GLY A 108 38.37 12.94 43.83
C GLY A 108 38.59 11.46 44.15
N VAL A 109 37.84 10.92 45.12
CA VAL A 109 37.85 9.48 45.46
C VAL A 109 37.38 8.62 44.29
N ARG A 110 36.30 9.03 43.61
CA ARG A 110 35.79 8.32 42.42
C ARG A 110 36.82 8.32 41.30
N GLN A 111 37.51 9.44 41.08
CA GLN A 111 38.54 9.54 40.05
C GLN A 111 39.77 8.68 40.38
N ALA A 112 40.25 8.70 41.62
CA ALA A 112 41.41 7.92 42.06
C ALA A 112 41.18 6.40 41.97
N LEU A 113 39.92 5.95 42.07
CA LEU A 113 39.51 4.55 41.91
C LEU A 113 39.08 4.20 40.47
N ASN A 114 39.24 5.12 39.50
CA ASN A 114 38.80 4.97 38.12
C ASN A 114 37.30 4.70 37.94
N LEU A 115 36.47 5.28 38.82
CA LEU A 115 35.00 5.18 38.86
C LEU A 115 34.32 6.44 38.29
N SER A 116 34.99 7.12 37.34
CA SER A 116 34.51 8.34 36.71
C SER A 116 33.47 8.09 35.62
N THR A 117 33.48 6.90 34.99
CA THR A 117 32.41 6.41 34.11
C THR A 117 31.97 5.02 34.58
N THR A 118 30.86 4.55 34.02
CA THR A 118 30.34 3.20 34.30
C THR A 118 31.28 2.10 33.80
N ASP A 119 32.20 2.41 32.89
CA ASP A 119 33.11 1.43 32.26
C ASP A 119 34.15 0.84 33.25
N GLY A 120 34.40 1.53 34.37
CA GLY A 120 35.34 1.08 35.41
C GLY A 120 34.72 0.19 36.50
N LEU A 121 33.41 -0.08 36.43
CA LEU A 121 32.67 -0.80 37.45
C LEU A 121 32.30 -2.22 36.94
N PRO A 122 32.65 -3.30 37.67
CA PRO A 122 32.21 -4.64 37.30
C PRO A 122 30.67 -4.75 37.34
N GLU A 123 30.05 -4.93 36.18
CA GLU A 123 28.62 -5.20 36.09
C GLU A 123 28.34 -6.67 36.41
N GLY A 124 27.61 -6.92 37.50
CA GLY A 124 27.17 -8.26 37.90
C GLY A 124 25.67 -8.50 37.67
N SER A 125 25.16 -9.65 38.09
CA SER A 125 23.72 -9.95 38.07
C SER A 125 22.89 -9.00 38.95
N THR A 126 23.51 -8.37 39.96
CA THR A 126 22.85 -7.50 40.95
C THR A 126 23.09 -6.01 40.74
N ASN A 127 24.26 -5.61 40.19
CA ASN A 127 24.67 -4.20 40.07
C ASN A 127 24.67 -3.73 38.61
N LYS A 128 23.50 -3.74 37.96
CA LYS A 128 23.35 -3.28 36.57
C LYS A 128 23.06 -1.78 36.53
N TYR A 129 23.87 -1.02 35.79
CA TYR A 129 23.59 0.40 35.56
C TYR A 129 22.34 0.58 34.70
N LEU A 130 22.16 -0.19 33.64
CA LEU A 130 20.94 -0.23 32.84
C LEU A 130 20.09 -1.45 33.22
N THR A 131 19.30 -1.33 34.29
CA THR A 131 18.26 -2.34 34.59
C THR A 131 17.22 -2.38 33.49
N SER A 132 16.49 -3.49 33.32
CA SER A 132 15.41 -3.58 32.31
C SER A 132 14.40 -2.44 32.45
N THR A 133 14.06 -2.06 33.69
CA THR A 133 13.20 -0.91 33.98
C THR A 133 13.81 0.40 33.50
N ARG A 134 15.11 0.62 33.71
CA ARG A 134 15.80 1.82 33.24
C ARG A 134 15.89 1.88 31.72
N VAL A 135 16.15 0.75 31.05
CA VAL A 135 16.15 0.65 29.58
C VAL A 135 14.78 1.00 29.00
N LEU A 136 13.70 0.45 29.57
CA LEU A 136 12.32 0.75 29.15
C LEU A 136 11.91 2.21 29.42
N GLY A 137 12.51 2.85 30.43
CA GLY A 137 12.25 4.24 30.79
C GLY A 137 13.04 5.28 30.00
N VAL A 138 13.99 4.89 29.14
CA VAL A 138 14.76 5.85 28.33
C VAL A 138 13.86 6.50 27.27
N PRO A 139 13.66 7.82 27.29
CA PRO A 139 12.89 8.51 26.26
C PRO A 139 13.60 8.45 24.91
N LEU A 140 12.87 8.07 23.84
CA LEU A 140 13.38 8.04 22.46
C LEU A 140 13.43 9.45 21.84
N THR A 141 14.08 10.39 22.52
CA THR A 141 14.17 11.78 22.08
C THR A 141 14.87 11.88 20.72
N GLY A 142 14.22 12.53 19.76
CA GLY A 142 14.74 12.66 18.39
C GLY A 142 14.35 11.51 17.46
N VAL A 143 13.45 10.62 17.86
CA VAL A 143 12.83 9.67 16.93
C VAL A 143 11.98 10.41 15.90
N ASP A 144 12.30 10.23 14.61
CA ASP A 144 11.52 10.75 13.49
C ASP A 144 10.52 9.70 13.03
N LEU A 145 9.23 9.99 13.21
CA LEU A 145 8.12 9.10 12.82
C LEU A 145 7.48 9.49 11.48
N VAL A 146 8.02 10.51 10.82
CA VAL A 146 7.45 11.10 9.61
C VAL A 146 8.17 10.60 8.36
N THR A 147 9.48 10.36 8.43
CA THR A 147 10.29 10.00 7.26
C THR A 147 10.44 8.48 7.07
N PRO A 148 9.75 7.84 6.10
CA PRO A 148 9.95 6.42 5.80
C PRO A 148 11.24 6.19 5.00
N GLY A 149 11.76 4.96 5.02
CA GLY A 149 12.92 4.58 4.19
C GLY A 149 13.60 3.30 4.63
N ALA A 150 14.50 2.79 3.78
CA ALA A 150 15.33 1.64 4.11
C ALA A 150 16.33 1.98 5.22
N VAL A 151 16.55 1.02 6.12
CA VAL A 151 17.62 1.08 7.12
C VAL A 151 18.94 0.77 6.42
N VAL A 152 19.90 1.70 6.50
CA VAL A 152 21.21 1.57 5.87
C VAL A 152 22.31 1.67 6.93
N ALA A 153 23.53 1.25 6.58
CA ALA A 153 24.66 1.16 7.51
C ALA A 153 25.09 2.50 8.14
N THR A 154 24.70 3.63 7.56
CA THR A 154 24.99 4.97 8.10
C THR A 154 23.91 5.49 9.06
N ASP A 155 22.79 4.76 9.23
CA ASP A 155 21.75 5.17 10.15
C ASP A 155 22.14 4.87 11.60
N THR A 156 21.85 5.82 12.48
CA THR A 156 21.85 5.57 13.92
C THR A 156 20.66 4.68 14.28
N ILE A 157 20.75 3.96 15.41
CA ILE A 157 19.69 3.05 15.88
C ILE A 157 18.35 3.79 16.02
N ILE A 158 18.35 5.03 16.52
CA ILE A 158 17.14 5.84 16.68
C ILE A 158 16.51 6.22 15.33
N LYS A 159 17.34 6.49 14.31
CA LYS A 159 16.88 6.79 12.95
C LYS A 159 16.34 5.53 12.26
N ALA A 160 16.96 4.38 12.49
CA ALA A 160 16.47 3.10 12.01
C ALA A 160 15.09 2.74 12.61
N LEU A 161 14.92 2.93 13.92
CA LEU A 161 13.61 2.77 14.59
C LEU A 161 12.55 3.70 13.98
N GLY A 162 12.91 4.98 13.79
CA GLY A 162 12.03 5.97 13.17
C GLY A 162 11.57 5.57 11.77
N LYS A 163 12.53 5.22 10.89
CA LYS A 163 12.27 4.73 9.53
C LYS A 163 11.35 3.51 9.48
N LEU A 164 11.57 2.53 10.36
CA LEU A 164 10.74 1.32 10.42
C LEU A 164 9.32 1.66 10.86
N GLN A 165 9.15 2.51 11.88
CA GLN A 165 7.85 2.91 12.37
C GLN A 165 7.09 3.79 11.36
N ALA A 166 7.78 4.73 10.70
CA ALA A 166 7.23 5.56 9.63
C ALA A 166 6.82 4.72 8.41
N SER A 167 7.62 3.73 8.03
CA SER A 167 7.28 2.79 6.95
C SER A 167 6.07 1.92 7.31
N LYS A 168 5.94 1.47 8.57
CA LYS A 168 4.73 0.77 9.04
C LYS A 168 3.50 1.67 8.99
N ALA A 169 3.61 2.93 9.42
CA ALA A 169 2.51 3.90 9.33
C ALA A 169 2.10 4.14 7.86
N ASP A 170 3.07 4.20 6.95
CA ASP A 170 2.84 4.29 5.50
C ASP A 170 2.15 3.03 4.94
N LEU A 171 2.52 1.82 5.39
CA LEU A 171 1.88 0.56 4.96
C LEU A 171 0.47 0.33 5.54
N VAL A 172 0.15 0.90 6.71
CA VAL A 172 -1.12 0.67 7.43
C VAL A 172 -2.12 1.84 7.25
N GLY A 173 -1.69 2.96 6.65
CA GLY A 173 -2.53 4.12 6.41
C GLY A 173 -3.65 3.86 5.39
N THR A 174 -4.89 4.16 5.76
CA THR A 174 -6.13 3.97 4.96
C THR A 174 -6.13 4.70 3.61
N ASN A 175 -5.12 5.52 3.32
CA ASN A 175 -5.01 6.37 2.12
C ASN A 175 -3.69 6.18 1.35
N LYS A 176 -2.94 5.08 1.51
CA LYS A 176 -1.81 4.86 0.60
C LYS A 176 -2.34 4.55 -0.79
N ALA A 177 -2.22 5.53 -1.68
CA ALA A 177 -2.39 5.31 -3.11
C ALA A 177 -1.27 4.37 -3.56
N VAL A 178 -1.54 3.06 -3.56
CA VAL A 178 -0.76 2.13 -4.38
C VAL A 178 -0.81 2.67 -5.81
N ALA A 179 0.30 2.66 -6.53
CA ALA A 179 0.30 3.15 -7.91
C ALA A 179 -0.72 2.34 -8.74
N ILE A 180 -1.35 2.97 -9.73
CA ILE A 180 -2.30 2.28 -10.62
C ILE A 180 -1.64 1.06 -11.29
N GLU A 181 -0.35 1.19 -11.65
CA GLU A 181 0.47 0.10 -12.21
C GLU A 181 0.62 -1.12 -11.27
N GLN A 182 0.44 -0.92 -9.97
CA GLN A 182 0.48 -1.95 -8.93
C GLN A 182 -0.93 -2.33 -8.44
N GLY A 183 -1.98 -1.94 -9.17
CA GLY A 183 -3.37 -2.25 -8.87
C GLY A 183 -4.04 -1.32 -7.85
N GLY A 184 -3.39 -0.22 -7.47
CA GLY A 184 -3.96 0.76 -6.56
C GLY A 184 -4.95 1.69 -7.24
N THR A 185 -6.13 1.81 -6.66
CA THR A 185 -7.20 2.62 -7.24
C THR A 185 -7.50 3.90 -6.47
N GLY A 186 -7.02 4.02 -5.23
CA GLY A 186 -7.34 5.13 -4.32
C GLY A 186 -8.84 5.30 -4.02
N ALA A 187 -9.66 4.37 -4.50
CA ALA A 187 -11.11 4.48 -4.52
C ALA A 187 -11.73 3.90 -3.25
N LYS A 188 -12.73 4.60 -2.71
CA LYS A 188 -13.52 4.15 -1.55
C LYS A 188 -14.73 3.32 -1.94
N THR A 189 -15.01 3.19 -3.24
CA THR A 189 -16.14 2.42 -3.76
C THR A 189 -15.69 1.52 -4.91
N ALA A 190 -16.38 0.40 -5.10
CA ALA A 190 -16.10 -0.50 -6.22
C ALA A 190 -16.32 0.18 -7.59
N LYS A 191 -17.20 1.18 -7.66
CA LYS A 191 -17.45 1.97 -8.88
C LYS A 191 -16.23 2.82 -9.24
N ASP A 192 -15.73 3.58 -8.27
CA ASP A 192 -14.57 4.46 -8.48
C ASP A 192 -13.30 3.62 -8.69
N ALA A 193 -13.21 2.44 -8.08
CA ALA A 193 -12.10 1.52 -8.28
C ALA A 193 -12.06 0.99 -9.71
N ARG A 194 -13.20 0.57 -10.25
CA ARG A 194 -13.30 0.15 -11.65
C ARG A 194 -13.00 1.30 -12.61
N ALA A 195 -13.44 2.52 -12.30
CA ALA A 195 -13.12 3.70 -13.10
C ALA A 195 -11.61 3.99 -13.12
N ALA A 196 -10.95 3.94 -11.96
CA ALA A 196 -9.50 4.12 -11.84
C ALA A 196 -8.69 3.05 -12.58
N LEU A 197 -9.17 1.80 -12.60
CA LEU A 197 -8.58 0.71 -13.40
C LEU A 197 -8.96 0.78 -14.89
N GLY A 198 -9.80 1.73 -15.29
CA GLY A 198 -10.32 1.79 -16.66
C GLY A 198 -11.21 0.59 -17.03
N ALA A 199 -11.74 -0.15 -16.05
CA ALA A 199 -12.60 -1.32 -16.21
C ALA A 199 -14.10 -0.95 -16.18
N THR A 200 -14.46 0.14 -16.85
CA THR A 200 -15.85 0.46 -17.19
C THR A 200 -16.20 -0.22 -18.51
N GLY A 201 -17.48 -0.57 -18.73
CA GLY A 201 -17.97 -1.22 -19.96
C GLY A 201 -17.61 -0.48 -21.26
N PRO A 202 -18.09 -0.94 -22.45
CA PRO A 202 -17.61 -0.48 -23.75
C PRO A 202 -17.50 1.05 -23.76
N LYS A 203 -16.26 1.50 -23.93
CA LYS A 203 -15.90 2.92 -23.72
C LYS A 203 -16.29 3.74 -24.94
N ASN A 204 -16.32 3.09 -26.10
CA ASN A 204 -16.54 3.73 -27.37
C ASN A 204 -18.03 3.83 -27.69
N LEU A 205 -18.50 5.04 -27.97
CA LEU A 205 -19.85 5.28 -28.47
C LEU A 205 -19.95 5.18 -30.01
N MET A 206 -18.81 5.08 -30.70
CA MET A 206 -18.77 4.86 -32.14
C MET A 206 -19.13 3.41 -32.46
N ILE A 207 -19.92 3.23 -33.50
CA ILE A 207 -20.27 1.93 -34.09
C ILE A 207 -19.51 1.79 -35.40
N ASN A 208 -19.05 0.57 -35.70
CA ASN A 208 -18.14 0.30 -36.80
C ASN A 208 -16.87 1.19 -36.80
N PRO A 209 -16.22 1.47 -35.64
CA PRO A 209 -15.06 2.37 -35.57
C PRO A 209 -13.82 1.85 -36.29
N ARG A 210 -13.77 0.53 -36.55
CA ARG A 210 -12.67 -0.12 -37.26
C ARG A 210 -12.95 -0.34 -38.74
N PHE A 211 -14.11 0.16 -39.23
CA PHE A 211 -14.48 0.15 -40.65
C PHE A 211 -14.58 -1.25 -41.27
N ARG A 212 -14.85 -2.28 -40.45
CA ARG A 212 -14.84 -3.69 -40.88
C ARG A 212 -16.18 -4.16 -41.43
N VAL A 213 -17.28 -3.54 -40.99
CA VAL A 213 -18.63 -3.94 -41.39
C VAL A 213 -19.05 -3.15 -42.63
N ASN A 214 -19.34 -3.88 -43.71
CA ASN A 214 -19.82 -3.35 -44.99
C ASN A 214 -20.94 -4.26 -45.57
N GLN A 215 -22.04 -4.37 -44.84
CA GLN A 215 -23.25 -5.07 -45.29
C GLN A 215 -23.87 -4.37 -46.51
N ARG A 216 -23.59 -3.07 -46.66
CA ARG A 216 -24.06 -2.21 -47.75
C ARG A 216 -23.39 -2.48 -49.09
N SER A 217 -22.35 -3.34 -49.12
CA SER A 217 -21.56 -3.60 -50.32
C SER A 217 -21.02 -2.33 -50.98
N TYR A 218 -20.75 -1.29 -50.19
CA TYR A 218 -20.17 -0.06 -50.71
C TYR A 218 -18.78 -0.36 -51.27
N VAL A 219 -18.51 0.09 -52.49
CA VAL A 219 -17.25 -0.15 -53.17
C VAL A 219 -16.27 0.96 -52.79
N SER A 220 -15.08 0.56 -52.34
CA SER A 220 -14.00 1.49 -51.96
C SER A 220 -13.71 2.50 -53.09
N GLY A 221 -13.77 3.79 -52.78
CA GLY A 221 -13.51 4.86 -53.75
C GLY A 221 -14.69 5.22 -54.67
N ALA A 222 -15.84 4.55 -54.57
CA ALA A 222 -17.02 4.91 -55.35
C ALA A 222 -17.62 6.26 -54.91
N ALA A 223 -18.04 7.08 -55.86
CA ALA A 223 -18.70 8.35 -55.55
C ALA A 223 -20.03 8.10 -54.84
N ALA A 224 -20.30 8.85 -53.77
CA ALA A 224 -21.54 8.76 -53.00
C ALA A 224 -22.28 10.10 -52.98
N ASN A 225 -23.59 10.04 -52.86
CA ASN A 225 -24.42 11.23 -52.67
C ASN A 225 -24.32 11.75 -51.23
N ALA A 226 -24.59 13.04 -51.02
CA ALA A 226 -24.73 13.58 -49.67
C ALA A 226 -25.87 12.83 -48.95
N GLY A 227 -25.63 12.39 -47.72
CA GLY A 227 -26.57 11.60 -46.96
C GLY A 227 -26.56 10.09 -47.27
N GLN A 228 -25.82 9.64 -48.28
CA GLN A 228 -25.69 8.21 -48.57
C GLN A 228 -24.74 7.54 -47.57
N TYR A 229 -25.20 6.43 -47.00
CA TYR A 229 -24.35 5.58 -46.16
C TYR A 229 -23.39 4.75 -47.02
N THR A 230 -22.12 4.78 -46.65
CA THR A 230 -21.02 4.06 -47.30
C THR A 230 -20.79 2.72 -46.58
N LEU A 231 -19.76 2.62 -45.75
CA LEU A 231 -19.66 1.57 -44.74
C LEU A 231 -20.79 1.72 -43.72
N ASP A 232 -21.13 0.64 -43.01
CA ASP A 232 -22.22 0.66 -42.02
C ASP A 232 -21.99 1.78 -41.01
N ARG A 233 -23.04 2.60 -40.79
CA ARG A 233 -23.08 3.81 -39.94
C ARG A 233 -22.35 5.06 -40.43
N TRP A 234 -21.51 4.95 -41.46
CA TRP A 234 -20.74 6.08 -41.99
C TRP A 234 -21.43 6.74 -43.18
N LYS A 235 -21.94 7.96 -42.97
CA LYS A 235 -22.74 8.72 -43.94
C LYS A 235 -21.88 9.75 -44.66
N MET A 236 -21.94 9.79 -45.99
CA MET A 236 -21.24 10.80 -46.78
C MET A 236 -21.81 12.19 -46.53
N THR A 237 -20.94 13.18 -46.25
CA THR A 237 -21.38 14.55 -45.95
C THR A 237 -21.60 15.37 -47.22
N VAL A 238 -20.79 15.14 -48.27
CA VAL A 238 -20.81 15.94 -49.51
C VAL A 238 -20.99 15.04 -50.72
N ALA A 239 -21.92 15.41 -51.61
CA ALA A 239 -22.20 14.67 -52.83
C ALA A 239 -21.00 14.64 -53.79
N GLY A 240 -20.82 13.52 -54.48
CA GLY A 240 -19.78 13.31 -55.49
C GLY A 240 -18.40 13.00 -54.91
N GLN A 241 -18.26 12.94 -53.59
CA GLN A 241 -17.03 12.52 -52.94
C GLN A 241 -17.04 11.01 -52.66
N SER A 242 -15.86 10.47 -52.35
CA SER A 242 -15.68 9.04 -52.16
C SER A 242 -14.93 8.74 -50.86
N LEU A 243 -15.47 7.82 -50.08
CA LEU A 243 -14.73 7.17 -49.00
C LEU A 243 -13.93 6.02 -49.62
N ALA A 244 -12.62 6.00 -49.41
CA ALA A 244 -11.79 4.85 -49.76
C ALA A 244 -11.43 4.07 -48.50
N PHE A 245 -11.24 2.77 -48.63
CA PHE A 245 -10.79 1.91 -47.55
C PHE A 245 -9.95 0.74 -48.07
N ALA A 246 -9.00 0.31 -47.24
CA ALA A 246 -8.09 -0.81 -47.53
C ALA A 246 -7.76 -1.58 -46.26
N ALA A 247 -7.37 -2.85 -46.39
CA ALA A 247 -6.93 -3.65 -45.26
C ALA A 247 -5.68 -3.03 -44.59
N SER A 248 -5.66 -3.02 -43.25
CA SER A 248 -4.53 -2.58 -42.43
C SER A 248 -4.34 -3.59 -41.29
N GLY A 249 -3.43 -4.55 -41.49
CA GLY A 249 -3.26 -5.68 -40.56
C GLY A 249 -4.57 -6.46 -40.37
N ALA A 250 -5.03 -6.58 -39.13
CA ALA A 250 -6.32 -7.20 -38.78
C ALA A 250 -7.53 -6.24 -38.87
N GLY A 251 -7.30 -4.96 -39.19
CA GLY A 251 -8.31 -3.90 -39.30
C GLY A 251 -8.46 -3.34 -40.73
N VAL A 252 -9.16 -2.21 -40.83
CA VAL A 252 -9.39 -1.49 -42.09
C VAL A 252 -9.03 -0.03 -41.90
N ARG A 253 -8.21 0.51 -42.82
CA ARG A 253 -7.93 1.94 -42.91
C ARG A 253 -8.97 2.60 -43.79
N ALA A 254 -9.68 3.59 -43.26
CA ALA A 254 -10.55 4.45 -44.05
C ALA A 254 -9.84 5.75 -44.41
N THR A 255 -9.89 6.16 -45.67
CA THR A 255 -9.40 7.43 -46.20
C THR A 255 -10.59 8.30 -46.55
N PHE A 256 -10.81 9.32 -45.74
CA PHE A 256 -11.94 10.22 -45.80
C PHE A 256 -11.73 11.34 -46.83
N PRO A 257 -12.78 11.70 -47.57
CA PRO A 257 -12.70 12.82 -48.51
C PRO A 257 -12.71 14.17 -47.76
N ALA A 258 -12.52 15.27 -48.48
CA ALA A 258 -12.39 16.60 -47.89
C ALA A 258 -13.63 17.06 -47.09
N GLY A 259 -14.84 16.69 -47.54
CA GLY A 259 -16.10 16.94 -46.80
C GLY A 259 -16.34 15.94 -45.66
N GLY A 260 -15.65 14.80 -45.72
CA GLY A 260 -15.69 13.75 -44.71
C GLY A 260 -16.90 12.83 -44.79
N CYS A 261 -16.98 11.98 -43.77
CA CYS A 261 -18.14 11.17 -43.48
C CYS A 261 -18.54 11.35 -42.02
N ASP A 262 -19.85 11.37 -41.80
CA ASP A 262 -20.49 11.56 -40.51
C ASP A 262 -20.91 10.23 -39.90
N GLN A 263 -20.75 10.12 -38.60
CA GLN A 263 -21.44 9.15 -37.78
C GLN A 263 -22.26 9.87 -36.71
N VAL A 264 -23.56 9.59 -36.66
CA VAL A 264 -24.47 10.19 -35.69
C VAL A 264 -24.64 9.24 -34.50
N ILE A 265 -24.15 9.62 -33.33
CA ILE A 265 -24.39 8.94 -32.06
C ILE A 265 -25.75 9.39 -31.54
N LEU A 266 -26.61 8.43 -31.22
CA LEU A 266 -27.95 8.71 -30.68
C LEU A 266 -27.86 9.27 -29.26
N GLY A 267 -28.71 10.25 -28.97
CA GLY A 267 -28.76 10.93 -27.69
C GLY A 267 -29.07 10.03 -26.51
N GLU A 268 -29.77 8.91 -26.72
CA GLU A 268 -30.01 7.88 -25.69
C GLU A 268 -28.70 7.28 -25.12
N ASN A 269 -27.62 7.31 -25.91
CA ASN A 269 -26.30 6.84 -25.49
C ASN A 269 -25.42 7.95 -24.89
N VAL A 270 -25.91 9.20 -24.87
CA VAL A 270 -25.17 10.38 -24.43
C VAL A 270 -25.60 10.78 -23.03
N ARG A 271 -24.70 10.58 -22.05
CA ARG A 271 -24.94 10.87 -20.63
C ARG A 271 -24.69 12.32 -20.24
N GLY A 272 -24.19 13.13 -21.17
CA GLY A 272 -23.72 14.50 -20.91
C GLY A 272 -22.34 14.53 -20.25
N GLY A 273 -21.63 15.64 -20.41
CA GLY A 273 -20.26 15.81 -19.90
C GLY A 273 -19.24 16.06 -21.01
N VAL A 274 -17.96 16.02 -20.64
CA VAL A 274 -16.83 16.16 -21.56
C VAL A 274 -16.50 14.79 -22.15
N TYR A 275 -16.32 14.75 -23.47
CA TYR A 275 -15.95 13.55 -24.21
C TYR A 275 -14.59 13.74 -24.89
N THR A 276 -13.87 12.66 -25.14
CA THR A 276 -12.62 12.65 -25.90
C THR A 276 -12.84 11.94 -27.23
N LEU A 277 -12.34 12.53 -28.33
CA LEU A 277 -12.28 11.92 -29.65
C LEU A 277 -10.82 11.59 -29.99
N SER A 278 -10.54 10.33 -30.31
CA SER A 278 -9.21 9.86 -30.69
C SER A 278 -9.27 8.85 -31.82
N TRP A 279 -8.20 8.74 -32.60
CA TRP A 279 -8.07 7.77 -33.69
C TRP A 279 -6.58 7.54 -34.02
N VAL A 280 -6.27 6.55 -34.84
CA VAL A 280 -4.95 6.41 -35.45
C VAL A 280 -5.02 6.96 -36.86
N GLY A 281 -4.28 8.03 -37.17
CA GLY A 281 -4.18 8.57 -38.52
C GLY A 281 -4.17 10.09 -38.63
N THR A 282 -4.35 10.59 -39.85
CA THR A 282 -4.18 12.01 -40.22
C THR A 282 -5.49 12.73 -40.54
N ALA A 283 -6.63 12.04 -40.52
CA ALA A 283 -7.93 12.68 -40.72
C ALA A 283 -8.16 13.80 -39.70
N ALA A 284 -8.89 14.84 -40.10
CA ALA A 284 -9.39 15.88 -39.22
C ALA A 284 -10.71 15.45 -38.58
N GLY A 285 -10.82 15.60 -37.26
CA GLY A 285 -12.03 15.27 -36.48
C GLY A 285 -12.87 16.49 -36.13
N LYS A 286 -14.18 16.35 -36.21
CA LYS A 286 -15.14 17.35 -35.69
C LYS A 286 -16.24 16.67 -34.88
N VAL A 287 -16.71 17.36 -33.84
CA VAL A 287 -17.85 16.96 -33.01
C VAL A 287 -18.88 18.08 -33.07
N ASN A 288 -20.08 17.79 -33.58
CA ASN A 288 -21.13 18.78 -33.87
C ASN A 288 -20.60 19.99 -34.66
N GLY A 289 -19.72 19.73 -35.63
CA GLY A 289 -19.09 20.75 -36.47
C GLY A 289 -17.88 21.47 -35.84
N VAL A 290 -17.65 21.31 -34.52
CA VAL A 290 -16.49 21.90 -33.83
C VAL A 290 -15.26 21.02 -34.04
N ALA A 291 -14.14 21.60 -34.48
CA ALA A 291 -12.90 20.87 -34.68
C ALA A 291 -12.32 20.35 -33.36
N ILE A 292 -11.93 19.08 -33.35
CA ILE A 292 -11.28 18.41 -32.22
C ILE A 292 -9.99 17.79 -32.72
N ALA A 293 -8.87 18.10 -32.05
CA ALA A 293 -7.59 17.48 -32.34
C ALA A 293 -7.64 15.98 -31.98
N ASN A 294 -6.78 15.17 -32.60
CA ASN A 294 -6.68 13.75 -32.25
C ASN A 294 -6.25 13.57 -30.78
N GLY A 295 -7.06 12.86 -29.99
CA GLY A 295 -6.88 12.73 -28.54
C GLY A 295 -7.41 13.93 -27.75
N GLY A 296 -8.04 14.89 -28.42
CA GLY A 296 -8.61 16.09 -27.84
C GLY A 296 -10.01 15.90 -27.29
N GLN A 297 -10.41 16.84 -26.42
CA GLN A 297 -11.69 16.80 -25.72
C GLN A 297 -12.70 17.82 -26.25
N THR A 298 -13.98 17.50 -26.11
CA THR A 298 -15.09 18.39 -26.42
C THR A 298 -15.29 19.41 -25.31
N ALA A 299 -16.04 20.48 -25.59
CA ALA A 299 -16.76 21.18 -24.52
C ALA A 299 -17.80 20.24 -23.88
N THR A 300 -18.37 20.62 -22.74
CA THR A 300 -19.46 19.86 -22.11
C THR A 300 -20.63 19.71 -23.07
N LEU A 301 -20.95 18.47 -23.44
CA LEU A 301 -22.09 18.13 -24.28
C LEU A 301 -23.33 17.85 -23.42
N PRO A 302 -24.54 18.21 -23.90
CA PRO A 302 -25.78 17.92 -23.19
C PRO A 302 -26.12 16.43 -23.24
N ALA A 303 -26.71 15.92 -22.16
CA ALA A 303 -27.27 14.57 -22.14
C ALA A 303 -28.47 14.45 -23.07
N GLY A 304 -28.73 13.25 -23.62
CA GLY A 304 -29.93 12.97 -24.40
C GLY A 304 -29.94 13.56 -25.82
N SER A 305 -28.91 14.30 -26.24
CA SER A 305 -28.85 14.93 -27.57
C SER A 305 -27.97 14.12 -28.52
N ASN A 306 -28.41 13.99 -29.78
CA ASN A 306 -27.59 13.34 -30.80
C ASN A 306 -26.27 14.11 -30.99
N ILE A 307 -25.18 13.37 -31.20
CA ILE A 307 -23.86 13.92 -31.48
C ILE A 307 -23.44 13.47 -32.87
N THR A 308 -23.02 14.40 -33.72
CA THR A 308 -22.45 14.08 -35.03
C THR A 308 -20.93 14.15 -34.95
N ILE A 309 -20.28 13.04 -35.27
CA ILE A 309 -18.83 12.93 -35.40
C ILE A 309 -18.51 12.94 -36.89
N ASN A 310 -17.67 13.86 -37.34
CA ASN A 310 -17.19 13.92 -38.73
C ASN A 310 -15.69 13.63 -38.75
N LEU A 311 -15.28 12.73 -39.63
CA LEU A 311 -13.87 12.56 -40.00
C LEU A 311 -13.70 12.97 -41.46
N SER A 312 -12.70 13.81 -41.75
CA SER A 312 -12.49 14.40 -43.08
C SER A 312 -11.01 14.52 -43.43
N GLY A 313 -10.70 14.57 -44.73
CA GLY A 313 -9.41 15.02 -45.25
C GLY A 313 -8.19 14.27 -44.68
N GLY A 314 -8.14 12.96 -44.85
CA GLY A 314 -7.03 12.13 -44.36
C GLY A 314 -7.49 10.71 -44.07
N TRP A 315 -6.66 9.90 -43.42
CA TRP A 315 -7.04 8.53 -43.06
C TRP A 315 -7.22 8.35 -41.55
N ALA A 316 -8.07 7.40 -41.16
CA ALA A 316 -8.23 6.98 -39.78
C ALA A 316 -8.42 5.46 -39.66
N GLU A 317 -7.98 4.94 -38.52
CA GLU A 317 -8.20 3.60 -37.98
C GLU A 317 -8.60 3.75 -36.51
N ASP A 318 -9.29 2.75 -35.96
CA ASP A 318 -9.55 2.61 -34.52
C ASP A 318 -10.11 3.89 -33.86
N VAL A 319 -11.20 4.42 -34.45
CA VAL A 319 -11.82 5.67 -33.99
C VAL A 319 -12.53 5.46 -32.66
N MET A 320 -12.29 6.34 -31.70
CA MET A 320 -12.84 6.25 -30.36
C MET A 320 -13.49 7.58 -29.95
N PHE A 321 -14.74 7.51 -29.51
CA PHE A 321 -15.43 8.62 -28.87
C PHE A 321 -15.98 8.17 -27.53
N GLN A 322 -15.45 8.73 -26.44
CA GLN A 322 -15.70 8.22 -25.09
C GLN A 322 -15.88 9.33 -24.06
N LEU A 323 -16.61 9.04 -22.99
CA LEU A 323 -16.80 9.96 -21.88
C LEU A 323 -15.48 10.11 -21.10
N GLY A 324 -15.07 11.35 -20.84
CA GLY A 324 -13.84 11.69 -20.13
C GLY A 324 -12.98 12.68 -20.90
N SER A 325 -11.92 13.15 -20.24
CA SER A 325 -10.97 14.16 -20.74
C SER A 325 -9.65 13.58 -21.24
N VAL A 326 -9.51 12.25 -21.26
CA VAL A 326 -8.27 11.56 -21.62
C VAL A 326 -8.57 10.46 -22.62
N ALA A 327 -7.78 10.40 -23.68
CA ALA A 327 -7.84 9.31 -24.66
C ALA A 327 -7.34 8.03 -24.02
N THR A 328 -8.04 6.92 -24.25
CA THR A 328 -7.58 5.59 -23.81
C THR A 328 -7.20 4.74 -25.01
N ALA A 329 -6.62 3.58 -24.76
CA ALA A 329 -6.37 2.59 -25.79
C ALA A 329 -7.67 2.25 -26.57
N PRO A 330 -7.57 1.94 -27.87
CA PRO A 330 -8.69 1.50 -28.69
C PRO A 330 -9.50 0.37 -28.04
N ASP A 331 -10.81 0.38 -28.28
CA ASP A 331 -11.68 -0.71 -27.84
C ASP A 331 -11.56 -1.90 -28.81
N ASP A 332 -11.16 -3.06 -28.29
CA ASP A 332 -11.05 -4.30 -29.06
C ASP A 332 -12.37 -5.07 -29.05
N GLN A 333 -13.42 -4.44 -29.60
CA GLN A 333 -14.69 -5.14 -29.81
C GLN A 333 -14.53 -6.18 -30.93
N GLY A 334 -14.98 -7.41 -30.67
CA GLY A 334 -14.99 -8.47 -31.66
C GLY A 334 -15.97 -8.19 -32.81
N TYR A 335 -15.67 -8.71 -34.00
CA TYR A 335 -16.47 -8.49 -35.22
C TYR A 335 -17.95 -8.85 -35.06
N ALA A 336 -18.27 -9.93 -34.33
CA ALA A 336 -19.66 -10.35 -34.14
C ALA A 336 -20.49 -9.32 -33.35
N SER A 337 -19.90 -8.69 -32.34
CA SER A 337 -20.55 -7.65 -31.56
C SER A 337 -20.69 -6.35 -32.37
N GLU A 338 -19.65 -5.99 -33.12
CA GLU A 338 -19.69 -4.82 -34.03
C GLU A 338 -20.76 -4.99 -35.12
N LEU A 339 -20.87 -6.19 -35.72
CA LEU A 339 -21.93 -6.54 -36.67
C LEU A 339 -23.32 -6.48 -36.01
N PHE A 340 -23.45 -6.98 -34.78
CA PHE A 340 -24.71 -6.92 -34.06
C PHE A 340 -25.14 -5.47 -33.84
N ASP A 341 -24.24 -4.56 -33.48
CA ASP A 341 -24.52 -3.13 -33.31
C ASP A 341 -24.86 -2.44 -34.65
N CYS A 342 -24.18 -2.80 -35.74
CA CYS A 342 -24.53 -2.33 -37.08
C CYS A 342 -25.93 -2.79 -37.51
N GLN A 343 -26.30 -4.05 -37.22
CA GLN A 343 -27.61 -4.64 -37.51
C GLN A 343 -28.77 -3.97 -36.78
N TYR A 344 -28.51 -3.12 -35.78
CA TYR A 344 -29.54 -2.26 -35.22
C TYR A 344 -30.04 -1.22 -36.22
N TYR A 345 -29.16 -0.74 -37.10
CA TYR A 345 -29.42 0.36 -38.03
C TYR A 345 -29.58 -0.09 -39.47
N GLY A 346 -28.98 -1.22 -39.84
CA GLY A 346 -29.03 -1.70 -41.20
C GLY A 346 -28.74 -3.18 -41.28
N TRP A 347 -29.56 -3.92 -42.03
CA TRP A 347 -29.33 -5.35 -42.23
C TRP A 347 -29.43 -5.71 -43.70
N ALA A 348 -28.34 -6.31 -44.22
CA ALA A 348 -28.32 -6.97 -45.51
C ALA A 348 -28.73 -8.42 -45.36
N LEU A 349 -29.76 -8.80 -46.11
CA LEU A 349 -30.12 -10.16 -46.37
C LEU A 349 -29.42 -10.59 -47.67
N THR A 350 -28.31 -11.34 -47.53
CA THR A 350 -27.46 -11.79 -48.63
C THR A 350 -27.35 -13.33 -48.62
N PRO A 351 -27.52 -14.02 -49.77
CA PRO A 351 -27.31 -15.46 -49.86
C PRO A 351 -25.83 -15.83 -49.75
N ALA A 352 -25.55 -16.94 -49.07
CA ALA A 352 -24.27 -17.63 -49.15
C ALA A 352 -24.18 -18.52 -50.41
N VAL A 353 -25.32 -19.04 -50.87
CA VAL A 353 -25.44 -19.90 -52.06
C VAL A 353 -26.74 -19.63 -52.82
N SER A 354 -26.75 -19.94 -54.11
CA SER A 354 -27.99 -19.96 -54.90
C SER A 354 -28.99 -20.98 -54.33
N GLY A 355 -30.29 -20.64 -54.36
CA GLY A 355 -31.37 -21.48 -53.84
C GLY A 355 -31.55 -21.43 -52.31
N GLN A 356 -30.75 -20.65 -51.58
CA GLN A 356 -30.88 -20.53 -50.13
C GLN A 356 -32.28 -19.99 -49.75
N PRO A 357 -33.01 -20.63 -48.81
CA PRO A 357 -34.33 -20.17 -48.40
C PRO A 357 -34.24 -18.85 -47.62
N ILE A 358 -35.16 -17.93 -47.93
CA ILE A 358 -35.38 -16.67 -47.22
C ILE A 358 -36.46 -16.87 -46.17
N CYS A 359 -37.58 -17.44 -46.60
CA CYS A 359 -38.67 -17.89 -45.73
C CYS A 359 -38.83 -19.40 -45.94
N SER A 360 -38.37 -20.19 -44.97
CA SER A 360 -38.42 -21.67 -45.03
C SER A 360 -39.84 -22.21 -45.16
N MET A 361 -40.84 -21.43 -44.75
CA MET A 361 -42.26 -21.70 -44.99
C MET A 361 -42.94 -20.41 -45.44
N SER A 362 -43.57 -20.46 -46.61
CA SER A 362 -44.45 -19.43 -47.17
C SER A 362 -45.72 -20.10 -47.68
N PHE A 363 -46.77 -19.35 -47.96
CA PHE A 363 -47.98 -19.89 -48.57
C PHE A 363 -48.52 -18.97 -49.66
N THR A 364 -49.18 -19.56 -50.64
CA THR A 364 -49.81 -18.82 -51.74
C THR A 364 -51.09 -18.15 -51.23
N TYR A 365 -51.05 -16.83 -51.06
CA TYR A 365 -52.19 -16.02 -50.63
C TYR A 365 -53.18 -15.80 -51.77
N SER A 366 -52.69 -15.69 -53.00
CA SER A 366 -53.47 -15.60 -54.23
C SER A 366 -52.80 -16.45 -55.33
N THR A 367 -53.40 -16.47 -56.52
CA THR A 367 -52.83 -17.17 -57.69
C THR A 367 -51.53 -16.55 -58.22
N THR A 368 -51.20 -15.34 -57.76
CA THR A 368 -50.01 -14.57 -58.19
C THR A 368 -49.15 -14.10 -57.03
N THR A 369 -49.52 -14.37 -55.77
CA THR A 369 -48.80 -13.86 -54.60
C THR A 369 -48.58 -14.95 -53.56
N ALA A 370 -47.32 -15.17 -53.19
CA ALA A 370 -46.94 -15.94 -52.02
C ALA A 370 -46.49 -15.01 -50.90
N ILE A 371 -46.85 -15.32 -49.66
CA ILE A 371 -46.46 -14.52 -48.49
C ILE A 371 -45.63 -15.34 -47.52
N GLY A 372 -44.58 -14.70 -47.01
CA GLY A 372 -43.68 -15.24 -46.00
C GLY A 372 -43.31 -14.17 -44.98
N VAL A 373 -43.00 -14.58 -43.75
CA VAL A 373 -42.54 -13.67 -42.70
C VAL A 373 -41.02 -13.76 -42.60
N LEU A 374 -40.36 -12.62 -42.79
CA LEU A 374 -38.93 -12.49 -42.56
C LEU A 374 -38.71 -11.88 -41.18
N ARG A 375 -37.93 -12.56 -40.33
CA ARG A 375 -37.50 -12.03 -39.03
C ARG A 375 -36.12 -11.41 -39.16
N PHE A 376 -35.94 -10.22 -38.59
CA PHE A 376 -34.64 -9.57 -38.51
C PHE A 376 -33.76 -10.25 -37.46
N PRO A 377 -32.42 -10.22 -37.60
CA PRO A 377 -31.50 -10.84 -36.64
C PRO A 377 -31.57 -10.21 -35.25
N ARG A 378 -32.02 -8.96 -35.16
CA ARG A 378 -32.36 -8.24 -33.93
C ARG A 378 -33.47 -7.23 -34.21
N ALA A 379 -34.07 -6.69 -33.15
CA ALA A 379 -34.94 -5.53 -33.28
C ALA A 379 -34.16 -4.35 -33.88
N MET A 380 -34.64 -3.83 -35.01
CA MET A 380 -34.13 -2.65 -35.69
C MET A 380 -34.40 -1.38 -34.86
N ARG A 381 -33.66 -0.30 -35.11
CA ARG A 381 -33.83 0.99 -34.43
C ARG A 381 -35.23 1.56 -34.64
N ALA A 382 -35.66 1.60 -35.89
CA ALA A 382 -36.97 2.05 -36.35
C ALA A 382 -37.53 1.04 -37.35
N ASN A 383 -38.77 1.22 -37.79
CA ASN A 383 -39.32 0.40 -38.88
C ASN A 383 -38.46 0.63 -40.13
N PRO A 384 -37.80 -0.41 -40.68
CA PRO A 384 -36.86 -0.21 -41.76
C PRO A 384 -37.53 0.01 -43.12
N THR A 385 -36.80 0.62 -44.05
CA THR A 385 -37.12 0.64 -45.47
C THR A 385 -36.33 -0.42 -46.20
N ALA A 386 -37.00 -1.20 -47.05
CA ALA A 386 -36.36 -2.24 -47.86
C ALA A 386 -35.93 -1.70 -49.24
N SER A 387 -34.75 -2.09 -49.70
CA SER A 387 -34.22 -1.74 -51.02
C SER A 387 -33.24 -2.80 -51.52
N PHE A 388 -33.14 -3.00 -52.83
CA PHE A 388 -32.08 -3.83 -53.41
C PHE A 388 -30.81 -3.01 -53.61
N LEU A 389 -29.71 -3.41 -52.96
CA LEU A 389 -28.37 -2.86 -53.20
C LEU A 389 -27.69 -3.53 -54.39
N ALA A 390 -28.08 -4.78 -54.68
CA ALA A 390 -27.72 -5.52 -55.87
C ALA A 390 -28.87 -6.46 -56.25
N GLY A 391 -29.04 -6.69 -57.55
CA GLY A 391 -30.15 -7.50 -58.07
C GLY A 391 -31.48 -6.76 -58.08
N SER A 392 -32.56 -7.53 -58.20
CA SER A 392 -33.94 -7.02 -58.27
C SER A 392 -34.90 -8.08 -57.70
N PRO A 393 -36.23 -7.84 -57.63
CA PRO A 393 -37.18 -8.89 -57.28
C PRO A 393 -36.99 -10.19 -58.08
N ALA A 394 -36.68 -10.09 -59.38
CA ALA A 394 -36.43 -11.25 -60.25
C ALA A 394 -35.20 -12.09 -59.86
N SER A 395 -34.35 -11.60 -58.96
CA SER A 395 -33.24 -12.34 -58.37
C SER A 395 -33.67 -13.28 -57.22
N MET A 396 -34.93 -13.24 -56.84
CA MET A 396 -35.56 -14.15 -55.89
C MET A 396 -36.52 -15.07 -56.65
N VAL A 397 -36.85 -16.22 -56.05
CA VAL A 397 -37.78 -17.19 -56.64
C VAL A 397 -38.74 -17.73 -55.58
N VAL A 398 -39.95 -18.06 -56.02
CA VAL A 398 -40.90 -18.85 -55.24
C VAL A 398 -40.97 -20.25 -55.82
N THR A 399 -40.81 -21.27 -54.98
CA THR A 399 -40.86 -22.67 -55.37
C THR A 399 -42.00 -23.37 -54.66
N GLY A 400 -42.90 -24.00 -55.43
CA GLY A 400 -43.95 -24.88 -54.91
C GLY A 400 -43.54 -26.36 -54.95
N GLY A 401 -44.32 -27.23 -54.31
CA GLY A 401 -44.06 -28.68 -54.31
C GLY A 401 -44.07 -29.27 -55.73
N GLY A 402 -42.94 -29.82 -56.18
CA GLY A 402 -42.81 -30.54 -57.46
C GLY A 402 -42.54 -29.69 -58.72
N GLY A 403 -42.39 -28.37 -58.60
CA GLY A 403 -42.12 -27.46 -59.73
C GLY A 403 -40.75 -26.76 -59.67
N GLY A 404 -40.29 -26.24 -60.80
CA GLY A 404 -39.13 -25.33 -60.87
C GLY A 404 -39.44 -23.97 -60.24
N GLY A 405 -38.43 -23.28 -59.71
CA GLY A 405 -38.60 -21.96 -59.09
C GLY A 405 -39.05 -20.89 -60.08
N ILE A 406 -40.02 -20.07 -59.70
CA ILE A 406 -40.57 -18.98 -60.52
C ILE A 406 -40.00 -17.65 -60.00
N ALA A 407 -39.36 -16.88 -60.87
CA ALA A 407 -38.80 -15.56 -60.53
C ALA A 407 -39.91 -14.56 -60.18
N LEU A 408 -39.62 -13.65 -59.24
CA LEU A 408 -40.59 -12.63 -58.84
C LEU A 408 -40.63 -11.47 -59.85
N ASP A 409 -41.84 -11.00 -60.12
CA ASP A 409 -42.08 -9.74 -60.82
C ASP A 409 -41.92 -8.55 -59.87
N ASN A 410 -42.33 -8.72 -58.61
CA ASN A 410 -42.26 -7.68 -57.58
C ASN A 410 -42.16 -8.29 -56.18
N LEU A 411 -41.61 -7.52 -55.25
CA LEU A 411 -41.51 -7.88 -53.83
C LEU A 411 -42.00 -6.72 -52.95
N PRO A 412 -43.33 -6.51 -52.81
CA PRO A 412 -43.84 -5.64 -51.79
C PRO A 412 -43.43 -6.12 -50.39
N VAL A 413 -42.79 -5.24 -49.65
CA VAL A 413 -42.53 -5.43 -48.22
C VAL A 413 -43.62 -4.68 -47.45
N SER A 414 -44.37 -5.41 -46.63
CA SER A 414 -45.54 -4.89 -45.92
C SER A 414 -45.52 -5.33 -44.46
N GLN A 415 -46.43 -4.76 -43.65
CA GLN A 415 -46.52 -5.04 -42.21
C GLN A 415 -45.15 -4.94 -41.52
N ILE A 416 -44.37 -3.92 -41.90
CA ILE A 416 -43.00 -3.75 -41.41
C ILE A 416 -43.05 -3.30 -39.96
N GLY A 417 -42.56 -4.17 -39.06
CA GLY A 417 -42.25 -3.84 -37.68
C GLY A 417 -40.74 -3.72 -37.47
N ARG A 418 -40.33 -3.58 -36.21
CA ARG A 418 -38.90 -3.53 -35.84
C ARG A 418 -38.24 -4.91 -35.78
N GLU A 419 -39.01 -5.99 -35.64
CA GLU A 419 -38.48 -7.36 -35.49
C GLU A 419 -38.71 -8.25 -36.71
N SER A 420 -39.66 -7.88 -37.56
CA SER A 420 -40.04 -8.65 -38.74
C SER A 420 -40.77 -7.81 -39.77
N CYS A 421 -40.90 -8.35 -40.97
CA CYS A 421 -41.77 -7.85 -42.01
C CYS A 421 -42.43 -9.00 -42.77
N MET A 422 -43.53 -8.72 -43.45
CA MET A 422 -44.12 -9.62 -44.42
C MET A 422 -43.55 -9.35 -45.81
N LEU A 423 -42.99 -10.38 -46.43
CA LEU A 423 -42.58 -10.38 -47.83
C LEU A 423 -43.74 -10.93 -48.66
N ALA A 424 -44.29 -10.11 -49.56
CA ALA A 424 -45.26 -10.55 -50.55
C ALA A 424 -44.54 -10.78 -51.87
N ALA A 425 -44.25 -12.02 -52.20
CA ALA A 425 -43.62 -12.40 -53.45
C ALA A 425 -44.66 -12.46 -54.56
N VAL A 426 -44.60 -11.51 -55.51
CA VAL A 426 -45.52 -11.44 -56.65
C VAL A 426 -44.87 -12.09 -57.86
N ILE A 427 -45.60 -12.98 -58.53
CA ILE A 427 -45.19 -13.68 -59.74
C ILE A 427 -46.31 -13.66 -60.79
N SER A 428 -45.97 -13.95 -62.04
CA SER A 428 -46.94 -14.32 -63.07
C SER A 428 -47.55 -15.70 -62.75
N THR A 429 -48.88 -15.88 -62.93
CA THR A 429 -49.64 -17.13 -62.63
C THR A 429 -48.85 -18.41 -62.96
N PRO A 430 -48.79 -19.41 -62.04
CA PRO A 430 -49.90 -20.37 -61.93
C PRO A 430 -50.10 -20.98 -60.53
N PHE A 431 -50.05 -20.19 -59.45
CA PHE A 431 -50.22 -20.77 -58.11
C PHE A 431 -51.65 -21.22 -57.81
N THR A 432 -51.79 -22.36 -57.14
CA THR A 432 -53.01 -22.74 -56.44
C THR A 432 -52.99 -22.11 -55.05
N VAL A 433 -54.06 -21.38 -54.69
CA VAL A 433 -54.17 -20.69 -53.39
C VAL A 433 -54.14 -21.68 -52.22
N GLY A 434 -53.46 -21.32 -51.14
CA GLY A 434 -53.38 -22.10 -49.89
C GLY A 434 -52.27 -23.17 -49.87
N TYR A 435 -51.47 -23.30 -50.92
CA TYR A 435 -50.40 -24.27 -51.00
C TYR A 435 -49.12 -23.75 -50.33
N GLY A 436 -48.37 -24.66 -49.72
CA GLY A 436 -47.05 -24.37 -49.16
C GLY A 436 -46.03 -24.05 -50.26
N THR A 437 -45.23 -23.01 -50.03
CA THR A 437 -44.15 -22.57 -50.92
C THR A 437 -42.91 -22.22 -50.12
N VAL A 438 -41.78 -22.15 -50.81
CA VAL A 438 -40.53 -21.61 -50.27
C VAL A 438 -40.17 -20.37 -51.07
N LEU A 439 -39.94 -19.26 -50.37
CA LEU A 439 -39.30 -18.08 -50.96
C LEU A 439 -37.79 -18.23 -50.78
N SER A 440 -37.03 -18.24 -51.86
CA SER A 440 -35.58 -18.42 -51.86
C SER A 440 -34.88 -17.47 -52.82
N PHE A 441 -33.56 -17.44 -52.76
CA PHE A 441 -32.74 -16.72 -53.71
C PHE A 441 -32.59 -17.48 -55.02
N GLY A 442 -32.91 -16.83 -56.16
CA GLY A 442 -32.64 -17.37 -57.50
C GLY A 442 -31.26 -16.99 -58.03
N ALA A 443 -30.72 -15.85 -57.58
CA ALA A 443 -29.38 -15.35 -57.87
C ALA A 443 -28.72 -14.83 -56.58
N PHE A 444 -27.76 -13.90 -56.67
CA PHE A 444 -27.12 -13.26 -55.51
C PHE A 444 -27.61 -11.81 -55.30
N PRO A 445 -28.91 -11.55 -55.04
CA PRO A 445 -29.33 -10.20 -54.67
C PRO A 445 -28.82 -9.83 -53.28
N ASN A 446 -28.70 -8.53 -53.04
CA ASN A 446 -28.48 -7.98 -51.70
C ASN A 446 -29.70 -7.13 -51.34
N LEU A 447 -30.65 -7.73 -50.63
CA LEU A 447 -31.83 -7.02 -50.12
C LEU A 447 -31.47 -6.38 -48.79
N PHE A 448 -31.55 -5.06 -48.71
CA PHE A 448 -31.14 -4.29 -47.56
C PHE A 448 -32.31 -3.62 -46.87
N PHE A 449 -32.33 -3.74 -45.55
CA PHE A 449 -33.29 -3.09 -44.66
C PHE A 449 -32.58 -1.99 -43.90
N SER A 450 -32.90 -0.73 -44.21
CA SER A 450 -32.30 0.45 -43.58
C SER A 450 -33.22 1.01 -42.50
N ALA A 451 -32.71 1.19 -41.29
CA ALA A 451 -33.36 1.89 -40.19
C ALA A 451 -32.56 3.13 -39.73
N GLU A 452 -31.68 3.65 -40.59
CA GLU A 452 -30.85 4.83 -40.33
C GLU A 452 -31.67 6.14 -40.14
N VAL A 453 -30.98 7.24 -39.79
CA VAL A 453 -31.56 8.60 -39.59
C VAL A 453 -31.23 9.52 -40.76
#